data_AF-A0A9P1AWV0-F1
#
_entry.id   AF-A0A9P1AWV0-F1
#
_cell.length_a   1.000
_cell.length_b   1.000
_cell.length_c   1.000
_cell.angle_alpha   90.00
_cell.angle_beta   90.00
_cell.angle_gamma   90.00
#
_symmetry.space_group_name_H-M   'P 1'
#
loop_
_entity.id
_entity.type
_entity.pdbx_description
1 polymer ?
#
loop_
_entity_poly.entity_id
_entity_poly.type
_entity_poly.pdbx_seq_one_letter_code
_entity_poly.pdbx_strand_id
1 'polypeptide(L)'
;MPNQPQPRKPTRGRTAPRFMELSEKVDFTVCGWILTIFSYVLAVLTLPVSIFLCVKVAQEYERAVIFRLGRVINIEDAARSTKLLAQTTLRNILGTKTLTEMLSDRDVISLQMQATLDETTIPWGVKVERVEMKDVRLPYQLQRVMAAEAEATRDAMAKIIAAEGEQNASRALAEAADVISTSPCAIQLRYLQTLNSISSEKNNTIVFPFPMEMMSRFIKGKKKNVMNRISALKYS
;
A
#
# COMPACT_ATOMS: atom_id res chain seq x y z
N MET A 1 93.51 -45.52 55.98
CA MET A 1 94.02 -44.39 56.79
C MET A 1 93.89 -43.11 55.97
N PRO A 2 93.74 -41.91 56.58
CA PRO A 2 93.36 -41.62 57.97
C PRO A 2 92.27 -40.51 58.13
N ASN A 3 91.95 -40.21 59.38
CA ASN A 3 91.52 -38.90 59.92
C ASN A 3 90.25 -38.19 59.42
N GLN A 4 89.21 -38.24 60.26
CA GLN A 4 88.45 -37.04 60.66
C GLN A 4 89.37 -36.02 61.37
N PRO A 5 88.89 -34.78 61.62
CA PRO A 5 88.55 -34.51 63.03
C PRO A 5 87.27 -33.66 63.28
N GLN A 6 86.48 -34.14 64.25
CA GLN A 6 85.58 -33.42 65.18
C GLN A 6 86.39 -32.40 66.06
N PRO A 7 85.84 -31.54 66.97
CA PRO A 7 84.54 -31.54 67.69
C PRO A 7 83.83 -30.14 67.60
N ARG A 8 82.91 -29.61 68.45
CA ARG A 8 82.42 -29.76 69.85
C ARG A 8 80.87 -29.49 69.85
N LYS A 9 79.99 -29.88 70.79
CA LYS A 9 79.94 -29.89 72.29
C LYS A 9 79.98 -28.48 72.96
N PRO A 10 79.33 -28.27 74.13
CA PRO A 10 77.96 -28.68 74.53
C PRO A 10 77.22 -27.62 75.42
N THR A 11 75.92 -27.78 75.71
CA THR A 11 75.30 -27.16 76.91
C THR A 11 74.11 -27.97 77.47
N ARG A 12 73.69 -27.64 78.70
CA ARG A 12 72.92 -28.53 79.59
C ARG A 12 71.88 -27.75 80.39
N GLY A 13 70.61 -28.14 80.30
CA GLY A 13 69.56 -27.74 81.22
C GLY A 13 68.22 -28.32 80.81
N ARG A 14 67.29 -28.65 81.70
CA ARG A 14 67.24 -28.96 83.15
C ARG A 14 65.73 -29.05 83.43
N THR A 15 65.29 -30.03 84.21
CA THR A 15 64.03 -30.02 84.99
C THR A 15 62.71 -29.60 84.29
N ALA A 16 61.78 -30.54 84.16
CA ALA A 16 60.36 -30.21 83.95
C ALA A 16 59.75 -29.54 85.18
N PRO A 17 58.81 -28.59 85.00
CA PRO A 17 57.77 -28.30 85.98
C PRO A 17 56.38 -28.71 85.44
N ARG A 18 55.62 -29.43 86.26
CA ARG A 18 54.16 -29.57 86.10
C ARG A 18 53.51 -28.34 86.75
N PHE A 19 53.05 -27.36 85.97
CA PHE A 19 52.17 -26.29 86.45
C PHE A 19 51.44 -25.59 85.29
N MET A 20 50.38 -24.84 85.60
CA MET A 20 49.60 -24.00 84.68
C MET A 20 48.79 -24.80 83.65
N GLU A 21 47.87 -25.67 84.09
CA GLU A 21 46.49 -25.23 84.36
C GLU A 21 46.30 -23.83 84.98
N LEU A 22 45.77 -22.93 84.16
CA LEU A 22 44.83 -21.83 84.46
C LEU A 22 44.17 -21.53 83.10
N SER A 23 42.86 -21.71 82.95
CA SER A 23 41.82 -20.67 83.10
C SER A 23 42.16 -19.34 82.37
N GLU A 24 41.28 -18.74 81.57
CA GLU A 24 39.82 -18.87 81.60
C GLU A 24 39.12 -18.60 80.25
N LYS A 25 37.95 -19.24 80.07
CA LYS A 25 36.82 -18.96 79.14
C LYS A 25 37.05 -17.99 77.96
N VAL A 26 36.93 -18.55 76.76
CA VAL A 26 36.01 -17.98 75.76
C VAL A 26 34.76 -18.85 75.80
N ASP A 27 33.56 -18.25 75.90
CA ASP A 27 32.28 -18.97 76.13
C ASP A 27 31.74 -19.67 74.86
N PHE A 28 32.53 -20.63 74.37
CA PHE A 28 32.38 -21.31 73.09
C PHE A 28 31.12 -22.20 73.02
N THR A 29 30.65 -22.70 74.16
CA THR A 29 29.55 -23.68 74.27
C THR A 29 28.15 -23.09 74.12
N VAL A 30 27.98 -21.77 74.25
CA VAL A 30 26.66 -21.13 74.08
C VAL A 30 26.63 -20.28 72.81
N CYS A 31 27.65 -19.44 72.59
CA CYS A 31 27.74 -18.60 71.39
C CYS A 31 27.80 -19.45 70.11
N GLY A 32 28.60 -20.51 70.09
CA GLY A 32 28.72 -21.42 68.94
C GLY A 32 27.39 -22.11 68.60
N TRP A 33 26.65 -22.58 69.61
CA TRP A 33 25.35 -23.24 69.42
C TRP A 33 24.27 -22.27 68.95
N ILE A 34 24.24 -21.03 69.47
CA ILE A 34 23.35 -19.97 68.97
C ILE A 34 23.63 -19.67 67.50
N LEU A 35 24.90 -19.51 67.11
CA LEU A 35 25.28 -19.23 65.72
C LEU A 35 24.95 -20.39 64.77
N THR A 36 25.16 -21.64 65.17
CA THR A 36 24.78 -22.80 64.36
C THR A 36 23.26 -22.96 64.23
N ILE A 37 22.50 -22.74 65.31
CA ILE A 37 21.03 -22.75 65.27
C ILE A 37 20.51 -21.63 64.36
N PHE A 38 21.05 -20.41 64.48
CA PHE A 38 20.69 -19.28 63.64
C PHE A 38 21.00 -19.52 62.16
N SER A 39 22.17 -20.11 61.85
CA SER A 39 22.52 -20.54 60.49
C SER A 39 21.54 -21.58 59.95
N TYR A 40 21.15 -22.56 60.76
CA TYR A 40 20.16 -23.59 60.37
C TYR A 40 18.76 -22.99 60.14
N VAL A 41 18.34 -22.03 60.97
CA VAL A 41 17.08 -21.29 60.80
C VAL A 41 17.09 -20.48 59.49
N LEU A 42 18.18 -19.79 59.16
CA LEU A 42 18.30 -19.09 57.88
C LEU A 42 18.32 -20.04 56.68
N ALA A 43 18.97 -21.22 56.79
CA ALA A 43 18.94 -22.24 55.75
C ALA A 43 17.53 -22.81 55.53
N VAL A 44 16.82 -23.13 56.61
CA VAL A 44 15.43 -23.63 56.57
C VAL A 44 14.44 -22.56 56.08
N LEU A 45 14.70 -21.27 56.32
CA LEU A 45 13.86 -20.17 55.84
C LEU A 45 14.14 -19.82 54.36
N THR A 46 15.38 -20.00 53.88
CA THR A 46 15.73 -19.76 52.46
C THR A 46 15.40 -20.93 51.53
N LEU A 47 15.41 -22.17 52.02
CA LEU A 47 14.99 -23.36 51.26
C LEU A 47 13.61 -23.26 50.58
N PRO A 48 12.49 -22.91 51.26
CA PRO A 48 11.19 -22.80 50.60
C PRO A 48 11.15 -21.68 49.57
N VAL A 49 11.92 -20.60 49.78
CA VAL A 49 12.02 -19.49 48.82
C VAL A 49 12.78 -19.92 47.56
N SER A 50 13.89 -20.65 47.70
CA SER A 50 14.64 -21.16 46.54
C SER A 50 13.85 -22.22 45.78
N ILE A 51 13.17 -23.14 46.48
CA ILE A 51 12.28 -24.14 45.85
C ILE A 51 11.14 -23.47 45.09
N PHE A 52 10.47 -22.47 45.69
CA PHE A 52 9.39 -21.73 45.02
C PHE A 52 9.87 -20.97 43.78
N LEU A 53 11.04 -20.33 43.85
CA LEU A 53 11.69 -19.69 42.70
C LEU A 53 12.02 -20.73 41.61
N CYS A 54 12.61 -21.87 41.95
CA CYS A 54 12.91 -22.94 41.00
C CYS A 54 11.65 -23.47 40.30
N VAL A 55 10.54 -23.68 41.03
CA VAL A 55 9.25 -24.11 40.45
C VAL A 55 8.67 -23.03 39.53
N LYS A 56 8.69 -21.76 39.94
CA LYS A 56 8.21 -20.64 39.10
C LYS A 56 9.02 -20.48 37.82
N VAL A 57 10.34 -20.56 37.91
CA VAL A 57 11.25 -20.51 36.75
C VAL A 57 11.01 -21.72 35.85
N ALA A 58 10.92 -22.93 36.38
CA ALA A 58 10.68 -24.14 35.60
C ALA A 58 9.36 -24.08 34.82
N GLN A 59 8.26 -23.62 35.43
CA GLN A 59 6.96 -23.49 34.76
C GLN A 59 6.97 -22.44 33.63
N GLU A 60 7.65 -21.31 33.82
CA GLU A 60 7.75 -20.28 32.78
C GLU A 60 8.65 -20.73 31.62
N TYR A 61 9.72 -21.46 31.93
CA TYR A 61 10.60 -22.09 30.93
C TYR A 61 9.87 -23.20 30.17
N GLU A 62 9.09 -24.04 30.83
CA GLU A 62 8.26 -25.06 30.19
C GLU A 62 7.27 -24.41 29.20
N ARG A 63 6.58 -23.33 29.60
CA ARG A 63 5.71 -22.56 28.70
C ARG A 63 6.45 -21.97 27.50
N ALA A 64 7.61 -21.34 27.71
CA ALA A 64 8.43 -20.77 26.64
C ALA A 64 9.00 -21.84 25.69
N VAL A 65 9.37 -23.01 26.22
CA VAL A 65 9.89 -24.15 25.45
C VAL A 65 8.76 -24.86 24.71
N ILE A 66 7.57 -25.06 25.30
CA ILE A 66 6.40 -25.58 24.59
C ILE A 66 5.99 -24.63 23.47
N PHE A 67 6.00 -23.31 23.69
CA PHE A 67 5.74 -22.34 22.62
C PHE A 67 6.77 -22.45 21.49
N ARG A 68 8.08 -22.57 21.79
CA ARG A 68 9.11 -22.70 20.75
C ARG A 68 9.15 -24.07 20.06
N LEU A 69 9.02 -25.18 20.79
CA LEU A 69 9.06 -26.53 20.23
C LEU A 69 7.74 -26.90 19.55
N GLY A 70 6.59 -26.55 20.13
CA GLY A 70 5.27 -26.71 19.50
C GLY A 70 5.20 -25.98 18.16
N ARG A 71 5.77 -24.78 18.07
CA ARG A 71 5.98 -24.04 16.81
C ARG A 71 6.93 -24.72 15.81
N VAL A 72 7.70 -25.75 16.20
CA VAL A 72 8.61 -26.51 15.32
C VAL A 72 7.97 -27.81 14.86
N ILE A 73 7.42 -28.64 15.76
CA ILE A 73 6.69 -29.86 15.37
C ILE A 73 5.42 -29.57 14.56
N ASN A 74 4.82 -28.38 14.71
CA ASN A 74 3.65 -27.98 13.93
C ASN A 74 4.00 -27.31 12.58
N ILE A 75 5.28 -27.19 12.17
CA ILE A 75 5.65 -26.44 10.93
C ILE A 75 5.03 -27.07 9.67
N GLU A 76 5.04 -28.39 9.57
CA GLU A 76 4.67 -29.09 8.35
C GLU A 76 3.16 -28.94 8.05
N ASP A 77 2.32 -29.07 9.09
CA ASP A 77 0.89 -28.74 9.00
C ASP A 77 0.60 -27.24 9.03
N ALA A 78 1.40 -26.39 9.68
CA ALA A 78 1.23 -24.93 9.65
C ALA A 78 1.52 -24.35 8.25
N ALA A 79 2.53 -24.84 7.54
CA ALA A 79 2.80 -24.45 6.15
C ALA A 79 1.64 -24.85 5.23
N ARG A 80 1.11 -26.07 5.40
CA ARG A 80 -0.08 -26.56 4.67
C ARG A 80 -1.33 -25.75 5.00
N SER A 81 -1.56 -25.46 6.28
CA SER A 81 -2.71 -24.69 6.78
C SER A 81 -2.66 -23.23 6.35
N THR A 82 -1.48 -22.60 6.39
CA THR A 82 -1.25 -21.25 5.87
C THR A 82 -1.51 -21.19 4.37
N LYS A 83 -1.12 -22.22 3.59
CA LYS A 83 -1.42 -22.32 2.15
C LYS A 83 -2.93 -22.47 1.88
N LEU A 84 -3.64 -23.31 2.64
CA LEU A 84 -5.09 -23.50 2.52
C LEU A 84 -5.87 -22.24 2.95
N LEU A 85 -5.42 -21.58 4.01
CA LEU A 85 -5.93 -20.30 4.48
C LEU A 85 -5.71 -19.22 3.40
N ALA A 86 -4.49 -19.07 2.88
CA ALA A 86 -4.19 -18.13 1.80
C ALA A 86 -5.05 -18.38 0.56
N GLN A 87 -5.27 -19.63 0.17
CA GLN A 87 -6.19 -19.98 -0.93
C GLN A 87 -7.65 -19.59 -0.63
N THR A 88 -8.08 -19.70 0.63
CA THR A 88 -9.44 -19.38 1.07
C THR A 88 -9.66 -17.87 1.20
N THR A 89 -8.75 -17.15 1.85
CA THR A 89 -8.74 -15.69 1.95
C THR A 89 -8.69 -15.05 0.56
N LEU A 90 -7.82 -15.55 -0.33
CA LEU A 90 -7.78 -15.10 -1.72
C LEU A 90 -9.12 -15.35 -2.43
N ARG A 91 -9.68 -16.57 -2.34
CA ARG A 91 -10.99 -16.88 -2.94
C ARG A 91 -12.10 -15.96 -2.41
N ASN A 92 -12.09 -15.65 -1.12
CA ASN A 92 -13.11 -14.80 -0.51
C ASN A 92 -12.99 -13.34 -0.97
N ILE A 93 -11.78 -12.77 -1.00
CA ILE A 93 -11.55 -11.39 -1.47
C ILE A 93 -11.82 -11.26 -2.99
N LEU A 94 -11.42 -12.24 -3.80
CA LEU A 94 -11.77 -12.27 -5.22
C LEU A 94 -13.28 -12.51 -5.44
N GLY A 95 -13.96 -13.20 -4.51
CA GLY A 95 -15.40 -13.43 -4.56
C GLY A 95 -16.26 -12.20 -4.27
N THR A 96 -15.70 -11.15 -3.65
CA THR A 96 -16.39 -9.90 -3.32
C THR A 96 -16.01 -8.71 -4.22
N LYS A 97 -15.21 -8.95 -5.27
CA LYS A 97 -14.65 -7.93 -6.17
C LYS A 97 -14.99 -8.20 -7.63
N THR A 98 -15.14 -7.16 -8.44
CA THR A 98 -15.24 -7.32 -9.90
C THR A 98 -13.87 -7.62 -10.50
N LEU A 99 -13.84 -8.30 -11.65
CA LEU A 99 -12.58 -8.60 -12.35
C LEU A 99 -11.80 -7.32 -12.74
N THR A 100 -12.49 -6.21 -13.03
CA THR A 100 -11.85 -4.93 -13.33
C THR A 100 -11.13 -4.37 -12.10
N GLU A 101 -11.76 -4.40 -10.92
CA GLU A 101 -11.09 -4.03 -9.65
C GLU A 101 -9.88 -4.92 -9.34
N MET A 102 -9.95 -6.23 -9.64
CA MET A 102 -8.82 -7.15 -9.43
C MET A 102 -7.58 -6.80 -10.28
N LEU A 103 -7.81 -6.29 -11.49
CA LEU A 103 -6.74 -5.96 -12.44
C LEU A 103 -6.17 -4.56 -12.22
N SER A 104 -6.99 -3.62 -11.72
CA SER A 104 -6.56 -2.26 -11.35
C SER A 104 -5.93 -2.20 -9.95
N ASP A 105 -6.62 -2.72 -8.93
CA ASP A 105 -6.35 -2.46 -7.51
C ASP A 105 -5.62 -3.62 -6.81
N ARG A 106 -4.83 -4.38 -7.57
CA ARG A 106 -4.12 -5.60 -7.11
C ARG A 106 -3.30 -5.38 -5.83
N ASP A 107 -2.74 -4.17 -5.65
CA ASP A 107 -1.86 -3.82 -4.54
C ASP A 107 -2.69 -3.61 -3.25
N VAL A 108 -3.92 -3.08 -3.37
CA VAL A 108 -4.90 -2.97 -2.27
C VAL A 108 -5.38 -4.35 -1.84
N ILE A 109 -5.69 -5.22 -2.81
CA ILE A 109 -6.06 -6.63 -2.57
C ILE A 109 -4.92 -7.37 -1.85
N SER A 110 -3.67 -7.15 -2.28
CA SER A 110 -2.49 -7.77 -1.67
C SER A 110 -2.29 -7.31 -0.22
N LEU A 111 -2.47 -6.00 0.06
CA LEU A 111 -2.39 -5.45 1.41
C LEU A 111 -3.51 -5.99 2.33
N GLN A 112 -4.75 -6.04 1.84
CA GLN A 112 -5.89 -6.60 2.58
C GLN A 112 -5.67 -8.09 2.89
N MET A 113 -5.23 -8.87 1.90
CA MET A 113 -4.91 -10.29 2.07
C MET A 113 -3.75 -10.50 3.05
N GLN A 114 -2.73 -9.64 3.03
CA GLN A 114 -1.64 -9.67 4.01
C GLN A 114 -2.16 -9.44 5.43
N ALA A 115 -3.00 -8.42 5.67
CA ALA A 115 -3.52 -8.11 7.00
C ALA A 115 -4.33 -9.28 7.59
N THR A 116 -5.28 -9.83 6.82
CA THR A 116 -6.11 -10.96 7.27
C THR A 116 -5.28 -12.24 7.49
N LEU A 117 -4.25 -12.49 6.68
CA LEU A 117 -3.39 -13.65 6.89
C LEU A 117 -2.48 -13.49 8.10
N ASP A 118 -1.83 -12.34 8.26
CA ASP A 118 -0.92 -12.08 9.38
C ASP A 118 -1.63 -12.19 10.74
N GLU A 119 -2.84 -11.61 10.87
CA GLU A 119 -3.70 -11.76 12.05
C GLU A 119 -3.99 -13.24 12.36
N THR A 120 -4.37 -14.01 11.34
CA THR A 120 -4.78 -15.42 11.49
C THR A 120 -3.58 -16.37 11.69
N THR A 121 -2.37 -16.01 11.26
CA THR A 121 -1.18 -16.89 11.38
C THR A 121 -0.39 -16.70 12.68
N ILE A 122 -0.62 -15.62 13.44
CA ILE A 122 -0.01 -15.36 14.75
C ILE A 122 -0.09 -16.57 15.71
N PRO A 123 -1.25 -17.28 15.87
CA PRO A 123 -1.35 -18.45 16.75
C PRO A 123 -0.46 -19.64 16.32
N TRP A 124 -0.18 -19.78 15.02
CA TRP A 124 0.76 -20.78 14.50
C TRP A 124 2.22 -20.31 14.58
N GLY A 125 2.45 -19.05 14.96
CA GLY A 125 3.76 -18.42 15.06
C GLY A 125 4.36 -17.99 13.72
N VAL A 126 3.63 -18.12 12.62
CA VAL A 126 4.05 -17.70 11.28
C VAL A 126 3.76 -16.21 11.12
N LYS A 127 4.75 -15.45 10.64
CA LYS A 127 4.65 -14.01 10.34
C LYS A 127 4.53 -13.81 8.83
N VAL A 128 3.61 -12.96 8.37
CA VAL A 128 3.41 -12.70 6.93
C VAL A 128 4.01 -11.34 6.57
N GLU A 129 5.25 -11.36 6.06
CA GLU A 129 6.00 -10.14 5.71
C GLU A 129 5.48 -9.43 4.46
N ARG A 130 5.02 -10.20 3.46
CA ARG A 130 4.42 -9.68 2.23
C ARG A 130 3.55 -10.74 1.56
N VAL A 131 2.48 -10.29 0.90
CA VAL A 131 1.68 -11.10 -0.05
C VAL A 131 1.74 -10.42 -1.41
N GLU A 132 1.86 -11.20 -2.48
CA GLU A 132 1.87 -10.69 -3.86
C GLU A 132 0.88 -11.49 -4.72
N MET A 133 -0.04 -10.79 -5.38
CA MET A 133 -0.93 -11.38 -6.36
C MET A 133 -0.17 -11.69 -7.66
N LYS A 134 -0.02 -12.99 -7.97
CA LYS A 134 0.52 -13.47 -9.24
C LYS A 134 -0.53 -13.46 -10.36
N ASP A 135 -0.06 -13.65 -11.58
CA ASP A 135 -0.82 -13.85 -12.81
C ASP A 135 -2.19 -14.54 -12.65
N VAL A 136 -3.27 -13.81 -12.97
CA VAL A 136 -4.59 -14.39 -13.21
C VAL A 136 -4.62 -14.97 -14.64
N ARG A 137 -5.10 -16.20 -14.78
CA ARG A 137 -5.33 -16.84 -16.09
C ARG A 137 -6.84 -16.94 -16.35
N LEU A 138 -7.35 -15.98 -17.11
CA LEU A 138 -8.75 -15.97 -17.56
C LEU A 138 -8.96 -17.01 -18.67
N PRO A 139 -10.07 -17.77 -18.68
CA PRO A 139 -10.39 -18.67 -19.78
C PRO A 139 -10.67 -17.87 -21.06
N TYR A 140 -10.20 -18.37 -22.22
CA TYR A 140 -10.25 -17.66 -23.50
C TYR A 140 -11.67 -17.18 -23.89
N GLN A 141 -12.71 -17.97 -23.58
CA GLN A 141 -14.11 -17.59 -23.82
C GLN A 141 -14.49 -16.30 -23.07
N LEU A 142 -14.09 -16.16 -21.79
CA LEU A 142 -14.36 -14.99 -20.98
C LEU A 142 -13.55 -13.77 -21.46
N GLN A 143 -12.28 -13.96 -21.85
CA GLN A 143 -11.46 -12.89 -22.42
C GLN A 143 -12.14 -12.28 -23.65
N ARG A 144 -12.69 -13.12 -24.54
CA ARG A 144 -13.38 -12.67 -25.76
C ARG A 144 -14.69 -11.92 -25.45
N VAL A 145 -15.46 -12.36 -24.47
CA VAL A 145 -16.69 -11.67 -24.03
C VAL A 145 -16.35 -10.32 -23.41
N MET A 146 -15.39 -10.28 -22.48
CA MET A 146 -14.93 -9.04 -21.83
C MET A 146 -14.33 -8.05 -22.82
N ALA A 147 -13.63 -8.52 -23.87
CA ALA A 147 -13.13 -7.67 -24.94
C ALA A 147 -14.28 -7.02 -25.74
N ALA A 148 -15.29 -7.79 -26.14
CA ALA A 148 -16.45 -7.28 -26.87
C ALA A 148 -17.32 -6.34 -26.01
N GLU A 149 -17.43 -6.59 -24.71
CA GLU A 149 -18.10 -5.69 -23.75
C GLU A 149 -17.31 -4.37 -23.57
N ALA A 150 -15.98 -4.45 -23.44
CA ALA A 150 -15.11 -3.28 -23.36
C ALA A 150 -15.08 -2.46 -24.67
N GLU A 151 -15.25 -3.10 -25.82
CA GLU A 151 -15.39 -2.45 -27.13
C GLU A 151 -16.76 -1.75 -27.24
N ALA A 152 -17.86 -2.46 -26.98
CA ALA A 152 -19.21 -1.90 -27.06
C ALA A 152 -19.43 -0.74 -26.06
N THR A 153 -18.88 -0.82 -24.85
CA THR A 153 -18.93 0.27 -23.87
C THR A 153 -18.10 1.48 -24.27
N ARG A 154 -16.91 1.29 -24.86
CA ARG A 154 -16.11 2.39 -25.44
C ARG A 154 -16.82 3.07 -26.59
N ASP A 155 -17.43 2.29 -27.50
CA ASP A 155 -18.22 2.81 -28.62
C ASP A 155 -19.44 3.61 -28.16
N ALA A 156 -20.11 3.18 -27.10
CA ALA A 156 -21.22 3.91 -26.49
C ALA A 156 -20.74 5.24 -25.87
N MET A 157 -19.65 5.21 -25.10
CA MET A 157 -19.07 6.41 -24.49
C MET A 157 -18.54 7.40 -25.53
N ALA A 158 -17.91 6.91 -26.61
CA ALA A 158 -17.45 7.76 -27.72
C ALA A 158 -18.62 8.50 -28.40
N LYS A 159 -19.78 7.85 -28.57
CA LYS A 159 -21.00 8.48 -29.11
C LYS A 159 -21.59 9.52 -28.15
N ILE A 160 -21.57 9.27 -26.85
CA ILE A 160 -22.02 10.23 -25.82
C ILE A 160 -21.10 11.47 -25.84
N ILE A 161 -19.78 11.28 -25.77
CA ILE A 161 -18.78 12.35 -25.80
C ILE A 161 -18.86 13.16 -27.10
N ALA A 162 -19.08 12.52 -28.24
CA ALA A 162 -19.27 13.22 -29.51
C ALA A 162 -20.56 14.06 -29.54
N ALA A 163 -21.68 13.53 -29.04
CA ALA A 163 -22.95 14.27 -28.98
C ALA A 163 -22.92 15.44 -27.98
N GLU A 164 -22.28 15.25 -26.82
CA GLU A 164 -22.06 16.30 -25.83
C GLU A 164 -21.09 17.36 -26.33
N GLY A 165 -20.01 16.95 -27.02
CA GLY A 165 -19.07 17.84 -27.69
C GLY A 165 -19.75 18.70 -28.76
N GLU A 166 -20.57 18.10 -29.62
CA GLU A 166 -21.34 18.80 -30.65
C GLU A 166 -22.39 19.75 -30.04
N GLN A 167 -23.05 19.38 -28.95
CA GLN A 167 -23.98 20.26 -28.23
C GLN A 167 -23.27 21.48 -27.62
N ASN A 168 -22.11 21.26 -27.00
CA ASN A 168 -21.31 22.32 -26.40
C ASN A 168 -20.70 23.26 -27.48
N ALA A 169 -20.20 22.69 -28.58
CA ALA A 169 -19.75 23.46 -29.74
C ALA A 169 -20.89 24.28 -30.37
N SER A 170 -22.06 23.68 -30.57
CA SER A 170 -23.25 24.36 -31.08
C SER A 170 -23.66 25.54 -30.20
N ARG A 171 -23.60 25.40 -28.87
CA ARG A 171 -23.90 26.48 -27.91
C ARG A 171 -22.91 27.64 -28.03
N ALA A 172 -21.61 27.34 -28.05
CA ALA A 172 -20.56 28.35 -28.19
C ALA A 172 -20.64 29.06 -29.56
N LEU A 173 -21.01 28.34 -30.63
CA LEU A 173 -21.23 28.91 -31.96
C LEU A 173 -22.47 29.82 -32.03
N ALA A 174 -23.54 29.51 -31.29
CA ALA A 174 -24.73 30.35 -31.18
C ALA A 174 -24.42 31.65 -30.42
N GLU A 175 -23.77 31.55 -29.26
CA GLU A 175 -23.33 32.73 -28.48
C GLU A 175 -22.37 33.63 -29.29
N ALA A 176 -21.43 33.03 -30.02
CA ALA A 176 -20.56 33.77 -30.94
C ALA A 176 -21.33 34.41 -32.12
N ALA A 177 -22.44 33.81 -32.57
CA ALA A 177 -23.28 34.38 -33.61
C ALA A 177 -24.08 35.61 -33.12
N ASP A 178 -24.61 35.57 -31.89
CA ASP A 178 -25.32 36.71 -31.27
C ASP A 178 -24.37 37.90 -31.03
N VAL A 179 -23.16 37.63 -30.52
CA VAL A 179 -22.10 38.64 -30.36
C VAL A 179 -21.71 39.25 -31.73
N ILE A 180 -21.58 38.43 -32.77
CA ILE A 180 -21.28 38.92 -34.13
C ILE A 180 -22.46 39.69 -34.74
N SER A 181 -23.70 39.28 -34.48
CA SER A 181 -24.90 40.00 -34.94
C SER A 181 -25.04 41.39 -34.30
N THR A 182 -24.39 41.61 -33.15
CA THR A 182 -24.33 42.92 -32.47
C THR A 182 -23.43 43.92 -33.21
N SER A 183 -22.52 43.47 -34.08
CA SER A 183 -21.61 44.34 -34.86
C SER A 183 -21.53 43.91 -36.33
N PRO A 184 -22.21 44.60 -37.27
CA PRO A 184 -22.23 44.20 -38.69
C PRO A 184 -20.84 44.25 -39.36
N CYS A 185 -19.86 44.96 -38.78
CA CYS A 185 -18.47 44.94 -39.23
C CYS A 185 -17.79 43.58 -38.96
N ALA A 186 -18.17 42.86 -37.89
CA ALA A 186 -17.57 41.58 -37.54
C ALA A 186 -17.85 40.50 -38.60
N ILE A 187 -19.03 40.51 -39.24
CA ILE A 187 -19.36 39.66 -40.40
C ILE A 187 -18.40 39.95 -41.57
N GLN A 188 -18.11 41.23 -41.85
CA GLN A 188 -17.22 41.63 -42.95
C GLN A 188 -15.77 41.21 -42.68
N LEU A 189 -15.29 41.36 -41.45
CA LEU A 189 -13.95 40.88 -41.04
C LEU A 189 -13.84 39.36 -41.14
N ARG A 190 -14.84 38.61 -40.64
CA ARG A 190 -14.89 37.13 -40.73
C ARG A 190 -14.97 36.65 -42.18
N TYR A 191 -15.67 37.38 -43.06
CA TYR A 191 -15.68 37.14 -44.51
C TYR A 191 -14.30 37.37 -45.16
N LEU A 192 -13.60 38.46 -44.83
CA LEU A 192 -12.24 38.71 -45.31
C LEU A 192 -11.23 37.67 -44.80
N GLN A 193 -11.36 37.22 -43.55
CA GLN A 193 -10.57 36.10 -43.00
C GLN A 193 -10.83 34.80 -43.78
N THR A 194 -12.10 34.51 -44.10
CA THR A 194 -12.48 33.31 -44.89
C THR A 194 -11.94 33.38 -46.31
N LEU A 195 -11.95 34.55 -46.96
CA LEU A 195 -11.30 34.74 -48.26
C LEU A 195 -9.78 34.54 -48.17
N ASN A 196 -9.13 34.98 -47.09
CA ASN A 196 -7.69 34.81 -46.91
C ASN A 196 -7.30 33.34 -46.66
N SER A 197 -8.10 32.55 -45.93
CA SER A 197 -7.85 31.12 -45.77
C SER A 197 -8.07 30.34 -47.08
N ILE A 198 -9.16 30.64 -47.81
CA ILE A 198 -9.43 30.05 -49.14
C ILE A 198 -8.32 30.43 -50.15
N SER A 199 -7.74 31.63 -50.04
CA SER A 199 -6.61 32.08 -50.85
C SER A 199 -5.26 31.48 -50.44
N SER A 200 -5.19 30.77 -49.30
CA SER A 200 -3.98 30.11 -48.79
C SER A 200 -3.96 28.62 -49.13
N GLU A 201 -5.12 27.96 -49.12
CA GLU A 201 -5.28 26.66 -49.77
C GLU A 201 -5.12 26.79 -51.29
N LYS A 202 -4.40 25.87 -51.92
CA LYS A 202 -3.97 25.98 -53.34
C LYS A 202 -5.07 25.61 -54.35
N ASN A 203 -6.30 26.09 -54.13
CA ASN A 203 -7.48 25.75 -54.91
C ASN A 203 -7.82 26.84 -55.95
N ASN A 204 -7.59 26.55 -57.23
CA ASN A 204 -7.64 27.52 -58.34
C ASN A 204 -9.08 27.87 -58.80
N THR A 205 -10.05 27.95 -57.88
CA THR A 205 -11.46 28.28 -58.21
C THR A 205 -12.13 28.95 -56.99
N ILE A 206 -12.11 30.29 -56.97
CA ILE A 206 -12.70 31.09 -55.90
C ILE A 206 -14.20 31.26 -56.16
N VAL A 207 -15.02 30.42 -55.53
CA VAL A 207 -16.49 30.56 -55.57
C VAL A 207 -16.91 31.68 -54.61
N PHE A 208 -17.40 32.80 -55.15
CA PHE A 208 -17.90 33.92 -54.35
C PHE A 208 -19.40 33.74 -53.99
N PRO A 209 -19.76 33.51 -52.71
CA PRO A 209 -21.15 33.42 -52.28
C PRO A 209 -21.78 34.81 -52.16
N PHE A 210 -22.22 35.39 -53.28
CA PHE A 210 -22.82 36.73 -53.29
C PHE A 210 -24.23 36.73 -52.66
N PRO A 211 -24.52 37.61 -51.67
CA PRO A 211 -25.83 37.66 -51.03
C PRO A 211 -26.96 37.99 -52.03
N MET A 212 -28.00 37.14 -52.04
CA MET A 212 -29.18 37.27 -52.91
C MET A 212 -29.86 38.65 -52.81
N GLU A 213 -29.77 39.32 -51.66
CA GLU A 213 -30.28 40.68 -51.48
C GLU A 213 -29.66 41.70 -52.44
N MET A 214 -28.34 41.64 -52.69
CA MET A 214 -27.68 42.56 -53.63
C MET A 214 -28.16 42.34 -55.07
N MET A 215 -28.29 41.07 -55.49
CA MET A 215 -28.90 40.74 -56.79
C MET A 215 -30.35 41.22 -56.89
N SER A 216 -31.15 41.07 -55.82
CA SER A 216 -32.55 41.48 -55.82
C SER A 216 -32.73 42.97 -56.13
N ARG A 217 -31.84 43.83 -55.61
CA ARG A 217 -31.87 45.29 -55.86
C ARG A 217 -31.58 45.61 -57.33
N PHE A 218 -30.58 44.96 -57.94
CA PHE A 218 -30.27 45.11 -59.37
C PHE A 218 -31.42 44.65 -60.28
N ILE A 219 -32.02 43.49 -59.99
CA ILE A 219 -33.13 42.92 -60.78
C ILE A 219 -34.39 43.79 -60.67
N LYS A 220 -34.72 44.26 -59.45
CA LYS A 220 -35.88 45.14 -59.19
C LYS A 220 -35.72 46.51 -59.87
N GLY A 221 -34.49 47.01 -59.99
CA GLY A 221 -34.15 48.21 -60.77
C GLY A 221 -34.48 48.09 -62.26
N LYS A 222 -34.04 47.00 -62.93
CA LYS A 222 -34.37 46.75 -64.36
C LYS A 222 -35.88 46.71 -64.61
N LYS A 223 -36.65 46.05 -63.75
CA LYS A 223 -38.10 45.85 -63.95
C LYS A 223 -38.88 47.18 -63.95
N LYS A 224 -38.46 48.17 -63.16
CA LYS A 224 -39.08 49.51 -63.13
C LYS A 224 -38.81 50.32 -64.40
N ASN A 225 -37.60 50.24 -64.95
CA ASN A 225 -37.22 50.95 -66.17
C ASN A 225 -37.92 50.42 -67.43
N VAL A 226 -38.10 49.10 -67.54
CA VAL A 226 -38.85 48.49 -68.66
C VAL A 226 -40.32 48.94 -68.64
N MET A 227 -40.95 48.95 -67.46
CA MET A 227 -42.35 49.36 -67.34
C MET A 227 -42.59 50.81 -67.80
N ASN A 228 -41.73 51.76 -67.38
CA ASN A 228 -41.85 53.16 -67.80
C ASN A 228 -41.73 53.34 -69.33
N ARG A 229 -40.88 52.58 -70.02
CA ARG A 229 -40.74 52.66 -71.48
C ARG A 229 -41.95 52.10 -72.22
N ILE A 230 -42.61 51.08 -71.69
CA ILE A 230 -43.86 50.54 -72.25
C ILE A 230 -45.02 51.52 -72.03
N SER A 231 -45.10 52.17 -70.87
CA SER A 231 -46.09 53.23 -70.62
C SER A 231 -45.92 54.42 -71.56
N ALA A 232 -44.69 54.88 -71.80
CA ALA A 232 -44.40 56.01 -72.70
C ALA A 232 -44.81 55.74 -74.16
N LEU A 233 -44.71 54.48 -74.62
CA LEU A 233 -45.14 54.04 -75.96
C LEU A 233 -46.66 53.84 -76.10
N LYS A 234 -47.45 54.08 -75.04
CA LYS A 234 -48.92 53.90 -75.04
C LYS A 234 -49.70 55.22 -74.95
N TYR A 235 -49.00 56.36 -75.02
CA TYR A 235 -49.54 57.73 -74.96
C TYR A 235 -48.93 58.63 -76.05
N SER A 236 -48.50 58.03 -77.17
CA SER A 236 -48.01 58.69 -78.40
C SER A 236 -48.54 57.94 -79.63
#